data_AF-C6LRA4-F1
#
_entry.id   AF-C6LRA4-F1
#
_cell.length_a   1.000
_cell.length_b   1.000
_cell.length_c   1.000
_cell.angle_alpha   90.00
_cell.angle_beta   90.00
_cell.angle_gamma   90.00
#
_symmetry.space_group_name_H-M   'P 1'
#
loop_
_entity.id
_entity.type
_entity.pdbx_description
1 polymer ?
#
loop_
_entity_poly.entity_id
_entity_poly.type
_entity_poly.pdbx_seq_one_letter_code
_entity_poly.pdbx_strand_id
1 'polypeptide(L)'
;MDIPLSETCQSILKKILLTLKPDKYISEAILEGEAIAVSTLHSIDPDSGLAFPLSISVGSTVGDYSPSDTIVSARLPMHKLIRIKIGLYVGKNVYYMGTTVVLGEHDGTVPTFPQLTDRSATCLAAAYIAYLLIVKQVKSRTPLVEVRNIIESVAQHFGMHLLEGVASYCLADNGVDHRLEVFQSAIDQPLVTGSLMDKDVFVLDIIVTDTADTAPRPVQEQPYIYLPPELSSEDKILALGRTGQIQRELQGMRRFPLARRHVSQANRRQFDHYRDSMQPFVLTRLASGANIAQILSTLQIGPAGCLVLAGPVLPNIVKPSIQPTEEMRKYF
;
A
#
# COMPACT_ATOMS: atom_id res chain seq x y z
N MET A 1 -2.35 -16.04 -16.28
CA MET A 1 -1.66 -14.79 -15.90
C MET A 1 -0.19 -15.12 -15.87
N ASP A 2 0.64 -14.37 -16.59
CA ASP A 2 2.02 -14.76 -16.89
C ASP A 2 2.95 -14.43 -15.71
N ILE A 3 3.65 -15.45 -15.19
CA ILE A 3 4.71 -15.35 -14.16
C ILE A 3 5.71 -14.19 -14.39
N PRO A 4 6.10 -13.86 -15.64
CA PRO A 4 6.91 -12.67 -15.93
C PRO A 4 6.40 -11.34 -15.36
N LEU A 5 5.07 -11.16 -15.28
CA LEU A 5 4.48 -9.88 -14.85
C LEU A 5 4.55 -9.68 -13.34
N SER A 6 4.35 -10.76 -12.56
CA SER A 6 4.48 -10.72 -11.10
C SER A 6 5.93 -10.46 -10.68
N GLU A 7 6.89 -11.12 -11.34
CA GLU A 7 8.32 -10.88 -11.12
C GLU A 7 8.70 -9.43 -11.44
N THR A 8 8.16 -8.87 -12.52
CA THR A 8 8.40 -7.48 -12.88
C THR A 8 7.85 -6.52 -11.82
N CYS A 9 6.60 -6.72 -11.37
CA CYS A 9 5.98 -5.93 -10.31
C CYS A 9 6.85 -5.95 -9.03
N GLN A 10 7.30 -7.13 -8.60
CA GLN A 10 8.18 -7.24 -7.43
C GLN A 10 9.55 -6.57 -7.66
N SER A 11 10.09 -6.64 -8.89
CA SER A 11 11.36 -5.98 -9.24
C SER A 11 11.27 -4.46 -9.12
N ILE A 12 10.12 -3.86 -9.41
CA ILE A 12 9.89 -2.42 -9.29
C ILE A 12 10.06 -2.00 -7.83
N LEU A 13 9.38 -2.67 -6.89
CA LEU A 13 9.53 -2.36 -5.47
C LEU A 13 10.98 -2.53 -5.00
N LYS A 14 11.67 -3.60 -5.43
CA LYS A 14 13.11 -3.78 -5.12
C LYS A 14 13.96 -2.62 -5.63
N LYS A 15 13.77 -2.19 -6.88
CA LYS A 15 14.50 -1.05 -7.47
C LYS A 15 14.22 0.24 -6.71
N ILE A 16 12.97 0.51 -6.36
CA ILE A 16 12.58 1.68 -5.54
C ILE A 16 13.31 1.65 -4.20
N LEU A 17 13.32 0.51 -3.51
CA LEU A 17 14.00 0.38 -2.22
C LEU A 17 15.50 0.68 -2.29
N LEU A 18 16.16 0.32 -3.39
CA LEU A 18 17.59 0.59 -3.61
C LEU A 18 17.92 2.08 -3.77
N THR A 19 16.93 2.94 -4.08
CA THR A 19 17.14 4.39 -4.21
C THR A 19 16.94 5.15 -2.90
N LEU A 20 16.44 4.49 -1.86
CA LEU A 20 16.15 5.11 -0.57
C LEU A 20 17.43 5.29 0.23
N LYS A 21 17.67 6.53 0.66
CA LYS A 21 18.85 6.90 1.45
C LYS A 21 18.43 7.78 2.62
N PRO A 22 19.12 7.66 3.78
CA PRO A 22 19.02 8.64 4.84
C PRO A 22 19.11 10.07 4.33
N ASP A 23 18.39 10.98 4.98
CA ASP A 23 18.38 12.42 4.71
C ASP A 23 17.87 12.87 3.33
N LYS A 24 17.55 11.94 2.42
CA LYS A 24 16.88 12.26 1.16
C LYS A 24 15.45 12.73 1.42
N TYR A 25 14.99 13.75 0.69
CA TYR A 25 13.62 14.21 0.80
C TYR A 25 12.63 13.12 0.36
N ILE A 26 11.54 12.93 1.10
CA ILE A 26 10.51 11.93 0.75
C ILE A 26 9.92 12.22 -0.63
N SER A 27 9.65 13.49 -0.96
CA SER A 27 9.13 13.91 -2.26
C SER A 27 10.09 13.56 -3.40
N GLU A 28 11.39 13.70 -3.19
CA GLU A 28 12.42 13.31 -4.17
C GLU A 28 12.46 11.79 -4.36
N ALA A 29 12.41 11.02 -3.26
CA ALA A 29 12.36 9.56 -3.31
C ALA A 29 11.10 9.04 -4.02
N ILE A 30 9.95 9.70 -3.82
CA ILE A 30 8.71 9.39 -4.52
C ILE A 30 8.85 9.62 -6.03
N LEU A 31 9.35 10.80 -6.44
CA LEU A 31 9.49 11.12 -7.86
C LEU A 31 10.42 10.13 -8.58
N GLU A 32 11.56 9.80 -7.97
CA GLU A 32 12.49 8.82 -8.55
C GLU A 32 11.88 7.42 -8.59
N GLY A 33 11.18 7.00 -7.52
CA GLY A 33 10.54 5.70 -7.47
C GLY A 33 9.41 5.52 -8.48
N GLU A 34 8.59 6.55 -8.68
CA GLU A 34 7.54 6.54 -9.71
C GLU A 34 8.12 6.54 -11.12
N ALA A 35 9.21 7.28 -11.37
CA ALA A 35 9.90 7.23 -12.66
C ALA A 35 10.43 5.82 -12.97
N ILE A 36 10.99 5.12 -11.96
CA ILE A 36 11.42 3.72 -12.09
C ILE A 36 10.24 2.80 -12.40
N ALA A 37 9.12 2.97 -11.68
CA ALA A 37 7.92 2.15 -11.88
C ALA A 37 7.37 2.33 -13.31
N VAL A 38 7.08 3.57 -13.70
CA VAL A 38 6.49 3.90 -15.01
C VAL A 38 7.40 3.48 -16.16
N SER A 39 8.71 3.75 -16.09
CA SER A 39 9.65 3.34 -17.14
C SER A 39 9.75 1.83 -17.28
N THR A 40 9.75 1.09 -16.17
CA THR A 40 9.77 -0.37 -16.19
C THR A 40 8.47 -0.92 -16.78
N LEU A 41 7.32 -0.36 -16.40
CA LEU A 41 6.01 -0.79 -16.90
C LEU A 41 5.82 -0.50 -18.40
N HIS A 42 6.20 0.69 -18.86
CA HIS A 42 6.12 1.07 -20.28
C HIS A 42 7.01 0.20 -21.19
N SER A 43 8.06 -0.42 -20.64
CA SER A 43 8.87 -1.38 -21.41
C SER A 43 8.15 -2.70 -21.69
N ILE A 44 7.09 -2.99 -20.94
CA ILE A 44 6.23 -4.18 -21.11
C ILE A 44 4.99 -3.82 -21.94
N ASP A 45 4.30 -2.76 -21.55
CA ASP A 45 3.04 -2.32 -22.15
C ASP A 45 2.97 -0.79 -22.09
N PRO A 46 2.88 -0.06 -23.22
CA PRO A 46 2.76 1.40 -23.19
C PRO A 46 1.46 1.89 -22.53
N ASP A 47 0.42 1.04 -22.44
CA ASP A 47 -0.86 1.36 -21.79
C ASP A 47 -0.87 0.95 -20.29
N SER A 48 0.29 0.87 -19.66
CA SER A 48 0.47 0.57 -18.23
C SER A 48 0.77 1.83 -17.41
N GLY A 49 0.75 1.72 -16.08
CA GLY A 49 1.08 2.86 -15.22
C GLY A 49 0.78 2.64 -13.74
N LEU A 50 0.55 3.74 -13.02
CA LEU A 50 0.26 3.73 -11.60
C LEU A 50 -1.25 3.58 -11.34
N ALA A 51 -1.62 2.56 -10.57
CA ALA A 51 -2.96 2.40 -10.02
C ALA A 51 -3.11 3.07 -8.64
N PHE A 52 -2.00 3.39 -7.98
CA PHE A 52 -1.98 4.19 -6.76
C PHE A 52 -0.62 4.89 -6.66
N PRO A 53 -0.57 6.19 -6.30
CA PRO A 53 0.68 6.93 -6.21
C PRO A 53 1.64 6.31 -5.19
N LEU A 54 2.94 6.39 -5.46
CA LEU A 54 3.94 5.96 -4.49
C LEU A 54 3.80 6.81 -3.22
N SER A 55 3.63 6.12 -2.10
CA SER A 55 3.45 6.72 -0.78
C SER A 55 4.55 6.21 0.15
N ILE A 56 5.17 7.13 0.89
CA ILE A 56 6.24 6.83 1.83
C ILE A 56 5.89 7.46 3.18
N SER A 57 5.39 6.66 4.11
CA SER A 57 4.94 7.11 5.42
C SER A 57 5.95 6.77 6.52
N VAL A 58 6.19 7.72 7.41
CA VAL A 58 7.14 7.59 8.53
C VAL A 58 6.48 7.93 9.87
N GLY A 59 7.01 7.36 10.96
CA GLY A 59 6.53 7.64 12.32
C GLY A 59 5.06 7.27 12.53
N SER A 60 4.27 8.15 13.12
CA SER A 60 2.86 7.90 13.42
C SER A 60 1.90 8.14 12.25
N THR A 61 2.38 8.55 11.07
CA THR A 61 1.55 8.69 9.86
C THR A 61 1.19 7.31 9.32
N VAL A 62 -0.09 6.95 9.32
CA VAL A 62 -0.54 5.59 9.03
C VAL A 62 -0.22 5.18 7.59
N GLY A 63 -0.56 6.02 6.61
CA GLY A 63 -0.47 5.68 5.19
C GLY A 63 -0.57 6.90 4.28
N ASP A 64 -0.47 6.64 2.97
CA ASP A 64 -0.79 7.57 1.88
C ASP A 64 -0.05 8.94 1.89
N TYR A 65 1.08 9.04 2.60
CA TYR A 65 1.94 10.22 2.59
C TYR A 65 2.69 10.31 1.26
N SER A 66 2.19 11.19 0.38
CA SER A 66 2.68 11.35 -0.99
C SER A 66 2.79 12.82 -1.41
N PRO A 67 3.61 13.64 -0.72
CA PRO A 67 3.65 15.08 -0.90
C PRO A 67 3.87 15.50 -2.36
N SER A 68 3.25 16.63 -2.74
CA SER A 68 3.47 17.27 -4.05
C SER A 68 4.91 17.76 -4.18
N ASP A 69 5.37 17.83 -5.42
CA ASP A 69 6.60 18.49 -5.87
C ASP A 69 6.76 19.96 -5.43
N THR A 70 5.68 20.61 -5.00
CA THR A 70 5.69 22.00 -4.51
C THR A 70 5.90 22.14 -3.01
N ILE A 71 5.92 21.03 -2.27
CA ILE A 71 6.06 21.01 -0.82
C ILE A 71 7.42 20.43 -0.46
N VAL A 72 8.15 21.13 0.43
CA VAL A 72 9.35 20.58 1.05
C VAL A 72 8.91 19.50 2.04
N SER A 73 9.09 18.24 1.65
CA SER A 73 8.71 17.09 2.48
C SER A 73 9.69 16.87 3.64
N ALA A 74 9.32 16.00 4.58
CA ALA A 74 10.28 15.51 5.56
C ALA A 74 11.38 14.67 4.87
N ARG A 75 12.53 14.57 5.54
CA ARG A 75 13.64 13.72 5.10
C ARG A 75 13.46 12.29 5.62
N LEU A 76 13.98 11.32 4.87
CA LEU A 76 13.98 9.91 5.22
C LEU A 76 14.82 9.68 6.49
N PRO A 77 14.22 9.16 7.57
CA PRO A 77 14.92 8.96 8.83
C PRO A 77 15.77 7.68 8.80
N MET A 78 16.89 7.71 9.51
CA MET A 78 17.62 6.49 9.89
C MET A 78 16.95 5.79 11.07
N HIS A 79 17.06 4.47 11.13
CA HIS A 79 16.67 3.63 12.26
C HIS A 79 15.20 3.75 12.67
N LYS A 80 14.32 4.18 11.76
CA LYS A 80 12.87 4.23 11.97
C LYS A 80 12.15 3.44 10.88
N LEU A 81 10.97 2.92 11.23
CA LEU A 81 10.08 2.26 10.28
C LEU A 81 9.59 3.25 9.22
N ILE A 82 9.78 2.85 7.96
CA ILE A 82 9.36 3.57 6.76
C ILE A 82 8.45 2.62 5.99
N ARG A 83 7.17 2.99 5.88
CA ARG A 83 6.15 2.24 5.15
C ARG A 83 6.09 2.76 3.73
N ILE A 84 6.11 1.85 2.76
CA ILE A 84 6.13 2.17 1.34
C ILE A 84 4.99 1.41 0.68
N LYS A 85 4.19 2.11 -0.12
CA LYS A 85 3.02 1.56 -0.82
C LYS A 85 2.96 2.11 -2.24
N ILE A 86 2.67 1.25 -3.19
CA ILE A 86 2.45 1.63 -4.59
C ILE A 86 1.40 0.72 -5.22
N GLY A 87 0.63 1.27 -6.16
CA GLY A 87 -0.29 0.52 -7.01
C GLY A 87 0.13 0.64 -8.45
N LEU A 88 0.12 -0.47 -9.18
CA LEU A 88 0.49 -0.58 -10.59
C LEU A 88 -0.67 -1.17 -11.38
N TYR A 89 -0.76 -0.86 -12.68
CA TYR A 89 -1.64 -1.57 -13.60
C TYR A 89 -0.94 -1.89 -14.91
N VAL A 90 -1.30 -3.03 -15.50
CA VAL A 90 -0.87 -3.47 -16.84
C VAL A 90 -2.06 -4.12 -17.55
N GLY A 91 -2.44 -3.59 -18.72
CA GLY A 91 -3.69 -3.96 -19.36
C GLY A 91 -4.88 -3.77 -18.40
N LYS A 92 -5.63 -4.83 -18.09
CA LYS A 92 -6.76 -4.79 -17.13
C LYS A 92 -6.37 -5.16 -15.69
N ASN A 93 -5.15 -5.63 -15.47
CA ASN A 93 -4.75 -6.14 -14.17
C ASN A 93 -4.23 -5.01 -13.30
N VAL A 94 -4.55 -5.06 -12.00
CA VAL A 94 -4.12 -4.09 -11.00
C VAL A 94 -3.38 -4.81 -9.88
N TYR A 95 -2.28 -4.22 -9.43
CA TYR A 95 -1.36 -4.77 -8.47
C TYR A 95 -1.04 -3.74 -7.41
N TYR A 96 -1.44 -3.99 -6.18
CA TYR A 96 -1.03 -3.26 -4.99
C TYR A 96 0.08 -4.01 -4.27
N MET A 97 1.12 -3.28 -3.88
CA MET A 97 2.17 -3.82 -3.04
C MET A 97 2.73 -2.76 -2.11
N GLY A 98 3.21 -3.22 -0.96
CA GLY A 98 3.84 -2.37 0.02
C GLY A 98 4.59 -3.17 1.05
N THR A 99 5.59 -2.53 1.64
CA THR A 99 6.44 -3.12 2.66
C THR A 99 6.90 -2.05 3.64
N THR A 100 7.38 -2.50 4.79
CA THR A 100 8.02 -1.63 5.76
C THR A 100 9.50 -1.95 5.84
N VAL A 101 10.32 -0.91 5.77
CA VAL A 101 11.78 -1.01 5.84
C VAL A 101 12.33 -0.08 6.90
N VAL A 102 13.61 -0.28 7.24
CA VAL A 102 14.38 0.63 8.09
C VAL A 102 15.70 0.94 7.42
N LEU A 103 16.03 2.22 7.27
CA LEU A 103 17.30 2.62 6.68
C LEU A 103 18.40 2.64 7.76
N GLY A 104 19.56 2.08 7.42
CA GLY A 104 20.78 2.08 8.22
C GLY A 104 21.82 3.05 7.63
N GLU A 105 23.07 2.87 8.05
CA GLU A 105 24.19 3.66 7.53
C GLU A 105 24.43 3.38 6.04
N HIS A 106 24.63 4.42 5.24
CA HIS A 106 24.84 4.28 3.80
C HIS A 106 26.34 4.27 3.48
N ASP A 107 26.88 3.14 3.04
CA ASP A 107 28.31 2.96 2.74
C ASP A 107 28.72 3.36 1.30
N GLY A 108 27.79 3.89 0.51
CA GLY A 108 28.07 4.47 -0.80
C GLY A 108 27.49 3.70 -1.99
N THR A 109 27.04 2.45 -1.81
CA THR A 109 26.62 1.61 -2.96
C THR A 109 25.26 0.94 -2.82
N VAL A 110 24.84 0.60 -1.60
CA VAL A 110 23.54 -0.04 -1.34
C VAL A 110 22.99 0.46 0.01
N PRO A 111 21.68 0.71 0.15
CA PRO A 111 21.09 0.98 1.46
C PRO A 111 21.32 -0.23 2.38
N THR A 112 21.97 -0.02 3.53
CA THR A 112 22.01 -1.06 4.57
C THR A 112 20.70 -1.02 5.35
N PHE A 113 20.16 -2.18 5.70
CA PHE A 113 19.02 -2.28 6.62
C PHE A 113 19.57 -2.79 7.95
N PRO A 114 19.40 -2.05 9.07
CA PRO A 114 19.95 -2.44 10.35
C PRO A 114 19.17 -3.63 10.92
N GLN A 115 19.84 -4.46 11.73
CA GLN A 115 19.15 -5.45 12.57
C GLN A 115 18.28 -4.71 13.58
N LEU A 116 16.97 -4.93 13.51
CA LEU A 116 16.03 -4.46 14.52
C LEU A 116 15.94 -5.51 15.63
N THR A 117 16.08 -5.06 16.88
CA THR A 117 15.95 -5.92 18.08
C THR A 117 14.94 -5.36 19.10
N ASP A 118 14.26 -4.26 18.77
CA ASP A 118 13.33 -3.53 19.63
C ASP A 118 11.85 -3.83 19.28
N ARG A 119 10.91 -3.05 19.83
CA ARG A 119 9.48 -3.21 19.50
C ARG A 119 9.17 -2.95 18.02
N SER A 120 9.99 -2.16 17.32
CA SER A 120 9.84 -1.97 15.87
C SER A 120 10.11 -3.27 15.10
N ALA A 121 11.10 -4.06 15.55
CA ALA A 121 11.36 -5.41 15.03
C ALA A 121 10.16 -6.34 15.24
N THR A 122 9.57 -6.31 16.44
CA THR A 122 8.42 -7.12 16.79
C THR A 122 7.19 -6.75 15.96
N CYS A 123 6.94 -5.46 15.76
CA CYS A 123 5.84 -4.95 14.93
C CYS A 123 5.98 -5.41 13.47
N LEU A 124 7.19 -5.30 12.90
CA LEU A 124 7.48 -5.72 11.54
C LEU A 124 7.37 -7.25 11.39
N ALA A 125 7.90 -8.01 12.35
CA ALA A 125 7.82 -9.46 12.35
C ALA A 125 6.36 -9.95 12.44
N ALA A 126 5.52 -9.33 13.28
CA ALA A 126 4.11 -9.68 13.39
C ALA A 126 3.38 -9.51 12.06
N ALA A 127 3.51 -8.35 11.40
CA ALA A 127 2.88 -8.10 10.10
C ALA A 127 3.37 -9.09 9.04
N TYR A 128 4.67 -9.39 9.04
CA TYR A 128 5.27 -10.30 8.07
C TYR A 128 4.87 -11.77 8.29
N ILE A 129 4.83 -12.23 9.53
CA ILE A 129 4.41 -13.60 9.86
C ILE A 129 2.94 -13.80 9.53
N ALA A 130 2.08 -12.83 9.83
CA ALA A 130 0.68 -12.86 9.43
C ALA A 130 0.54 -13.01 7.90
N TYR A 131 1.32 -12.23 7.14
CA TYR A 131 1.39 -12.35 5.69
C TYR A 131 1.80 -13.77 5.23
N LEU A 132 2.86 -14.34 5.79
CA LEU A 132 3.33 -15.68 5.43
C LEU A 132 2.29 -16.76 5.71
N LEU A 133 1.65 -16.70 6.87
CA LEU A 133 0.58 -17.64 7.22
C LEU A 133 -0.59 -17.53 6.24
N ILE A 134 -1.01 -16.31 5.88
CA ILE A 134 -2.09 -16.11 4.92
C ILE A 134 -1.74 -16.68 3.55
N VAL A 135 -0.56 -16.35 3.01
CA VAL A 135 -0.14 -16.87 1.69
C VAL A 135 -0.16 -18.40 1.63
N LYS A 136 0.15 -19.07 2.76
CA LYS A 136 0.20 -20.53 2.85
C LYS A 136 -1.14 -21.19 3.17
N GLN A 137 -1.95 -20.58 4.04
CA GLN A 137 -3.16 -21.21 4.58
C GLN A 137 -4.42 -20.82 3.81
N VAL A 138 -4.49 -19.58 3.32
CA VAL A 138 -5.66 -19.07 2.60
C VAL A 138 -5.69 -19.65 1.20
N LYS A 139 -6.86 -20.20 0.83
CA LYS A 139 -7.11 -20.86 -0.44
C LYS A 139 -8.58 -20.70 -0.82
N SER A 140 -8.97 -21.26 -1.96
CA SER A 140 -10.36 -21.27 -2.39
C SER A 140 -11.27 -21.85 -1.30
N ARG A 141 -12.42 -21.20 -1.10
CA ARG A 141 -13.44 -21.43 -0.07
C ARG A 141 -13.05 -21.06 1.36
N THR A 142 -11.86 -20.50 1.58
CA THR A 142 -11.51 -19.93 2.90
C THR A 142 -12.48 -18.79 3.24
N PRO A 143 -13.20 -18.87 4.39
CA PRO A 143 -14.03 -17.78 4.87
C PRO A 143 -13.21 -16.53 5.17
N LEU A 144 -13.76 -15.35 4.88
CA LEU A 144 -13.07 -14.08 5.17
C LEU A 144 -12.77 -13.90 6.66
N VAL A 145 -13.62 -14.42 7.56
CA VAL A 145 -13.36 -14.42 9.01
C VAL A 145 -12.09 -15.19 9.38
N GLU A 146 -11.71 -16.22 8.63
CA GLU A 146 -10.48 -16.98 8.89
C GLU A 146 -9.24 -16.13 8.58
N VAL A 147 -9.29 -15.31 7.53
CA VAL A 147 -8.21 -14.35 7.20
C VAL A 147 -7.98 -13.39 8.35
N ARG A 148 -9.06 -12.81 8.90
CA ARG A 148 -8.99 -11.94 10.09
C ARG A 148 -8.39 -12.67 11.28
N ASN A 149 -8.89 -13.86 11.61
CA ASN A 149 -8.44 -14.62 12.78
C ASN A 149 -6.94 -14.93 12.73
N ILE A 150 -6.38 -15.19 11.55
CA ILE A 150 -4.93 -15.36 11.36
C ILE A 150 -4.19 -14.07 11.73
N ILE A 151 -4.65 -12.90 11.24
CA ILE A 151 -4.02 -11.61 11.53
C ILE A 151 -4.11 -11.27 13.03
N GLU A 152 -5.28 -11.43 13.63
CA GLU A 152 -5.53 -11.16 15.05
C GLU A 152 -4.71 -12.07 15.98
N SER A 153 -4.66 -13.38 15.69
CA SER A 153 -3.89 -14.34 16.49
C SER A 153 -2.39 -14.04 16.47
N VAL A 154 -1.84 -13.65 15.31
CA VAL A 154 -0.44 -13.23 15.21
C VAL A 154 -0.20 -11.95 15.99
N ALA A 155 -1.04 -10.92 15.80
CA ALA A 155 -0.88 -9.66 16.54
C ALA A 155 -0.91 -9.88 18.06
N GLN A 156 -1.86 -10.68 18.56
CA GLN A 156 -1.93 -11.06 19.98
C GLN A 156 -0.68 -11.80 20.46
N HIS A 157 -0.19 -12.79 19.70
CA HIS A 157 1.01 -13.54 20.07
C HIS A 157 2.23 -12.63 20.26
N PHE A 158 2.38 -11.63 19.39
CA PHE A 158 3.46 -10.66 19.44
C PHE A 158 3.20 -9.48 20.40
N GLY A 159 2.06 -9.46 21.11
CA GLY A 159 1.68 -8.36 21.99
C GLY A 159 1.55 -7.01 21.25
N MET A 160 1.14 -7.08 19.98
CA MET A 160 0.92 -5.95 19.09
C MET A 160 -0.59 -5.74 18.88
N HIS A 161 -0.93 -4.60 18.28
CA HIS A 161 -2.30 -4.19 18.00
C HIS A 161 -2.51 -4.01 16.50
N LEU A 162 -3.75 -4.23 16.05
CA LEU A 162 -4.16 -3.99 14.67
C LEU A 162 -4.76 -2.59 14.57
N LEU A 163 -4.39 -1.88 13.51
CA LEU A 163 -4.94 -0.57 13.25
C LEU A 163 -6.44 -0.67 12.88
N GLU A 164 -7.25 0.23 13.42
CA GLU A 164 -8.67 0.34 13.07
C GLU A 164 -8.85 0.92 11.66
N GLY A 165 -9.93 0.52 10.99
CA GLY A 165 -10.34 0.99 9.67
C GLY A 165 -9.52 0.43 8.50
N VAL A 166 -8.68 -0.57 8.73
CA VAL A 166 -7.89 -1.21 7.67
C VAL A 166 -8.60 -2.45 7.16
N ALA A 167 -8.78 -2.50 5.85
CA ALA A 167 -9.47 -3.58 5.19
C ALA A 167 -8.65 -4.19 4.04
N SER A 168 -8.74 -5.51 3.94
CA SER A 168 -8.29 -6.27 2.78
C SER A 168 -9.49 -6.61 1.89
N TYR A 169 -9.33 -6.61 0.58
CA TYR A 169 -10.47 -6.67 -0.34
C TYR A 169 -10.16 -7.39 -1.65
N CYS A 170 -11.17 -8.00 -2.27
CA CYS A 170 -11.06 -8.50 -3.64
C CYS A 170 -11.13 -7.36 -4.67
N LEU A 171 -10.42 -7.54 -5.79
CA LEU A 171 -10.54 -6.69 -6.97
C LEU A 171 -11.61 -7.26 -7.91
N ALA A 172 -12.42 -6.36 -8.47
CA ALA A 172 -13.31 -6.61 -9.59
C ALA A 172 -12.79 -5.90 -10.85
N ASP A 173 -13.38 -6.18 -12.02
CA ASP A 173 -12.93 -5.67 -13.32
C ASP A 173 -12.68 -4.15 -13.38
N ASN A 174 -13.41 -3.35 -12.58
CA ASN A 174 -13.32 -1.89 -12.57
C ASN A 174 -13.01 -1.28 -11.20
N GLY A 175 -12.51 -2.05 -10.22
CA GLY A 175 -12.19 -1.49 -8.89
C GLY A 175 -12.23 -2.49 -7.75
N VAL A 176 -12.65 -2.03 -6.58
CA VAL A 176 -12.77 -2.84 -5.36
C VAL A 176 -14.13 -3.53 -5.32
N ASP A 177 -14.16 -4.83 -5.04
CA ASP A 177 -15.41 -5.53 -4.69
C ASP A 177 -15.68 -5.37 -3.19
N HIS A 178 -16.44 -4.33 -2.83
CA HIS A 178 -16.82 -4.05 -1.45
C HIS A 178 -17.68 -5.16 -0.80
N ARG A 179 -18.15 -6.17 -1.55
CA ARG A 179 -18.84 -7.33 -0.96
C ARG A 179 -17.87 -8.34 -0.37
N LEU A 180 -16.62 -8.33 -0.84
CA LEU A 180 -15.56 -9.25 -0.43
C LEU A 180 -14.42 -8.46 0.24
N GLU A 181 -14.80 -7.75 1.29
CA GLU A 181 -13.92 -6.93 2.13
C GLU A 181 -13.86 -7.52 3.55
N VAL A 182 -12.67 -7.52 4.14
CA VAL A 182 -12.42 -7.97 5.51
C VAL A 182 -11.58 -6.95 6.25
N PHE A 183 -12.18 -6.34 7.28
CA PHE A 183 -11.44 -5.52 8.23
C PHE A 183 -10.55 -6.40 9.10
N GLN A 184 -9.30 -5.97 9.30
CA GLN A 184 -8.34 -6.73 10.09
C GLN A 184 -8.70 -6.77 11.59
N SER A 185 -9.43 -5.78 12.10
CA SER A 185 -9.90 -5.72 13.49
C SER A 185 -11.40 -6.02 13.58
N ALA A 186 -11.79 -6.90 14.50
CA ALA A 186 -13.20 -7.15 14.82
C ALA A 186 -13.95 -5.92 15.39
N ILE A 187 -13.23 -4.91 15.92
CA ILE A 187 -13.83 -3.67 16.43
C ILE A 187 -14.51 -2.89 15.30
N ASP A 188 -13.91 -2.87 14.11
CA ASP A 188 -14.42 -2.13 12.95
C ASP A 188 -15.70 -2.77 12.40
N GLN A 189 -15.68 -4.10 12.27
CA GLN A 189 -16.79 -4.86 11.71
C GLN A 189 -16.88 -6.23 12.39
N PRO A 190 -17.76 -6.41 13.39
CA PRO A 190 -17.80 -7.63 14.19
C PRO A 190 -18.27 -8.85 13.39
N LEU A 191 -19.08 -8.65 12.36
CA LEU A 191 -19.54 -9.71 11.47
C LEU A 191 -18.90 -9.57 10.09
N VAL A 192 -18.17 -10.61 9.67
CA VAL A 192 -17.65 -10.74 8.31
C VAL A 192 -18.26 -11.99 7.68
N THR A 193 -18.87 -11.80 6.52
CA THR A 193 -19.54 -12.86 5.76
C THR A 193 -18.93 -12.97 4.37
N GLY A 194 -18.86 -14.18 3.85
CA GLY A 194 -18.30 -14.45 2.53
C GLY A 194 -17.07 -15.34 2.60
N SER A 195 -16.72 -15.90 1.45
CA SER A 195 -15.56 -16.76 1.27
C SER A 195 -14.86 -16.39 -0.02
N LEU A 196 -13.54 -16.53 0.00
CA LEU A 196 -12.72 -16.34 -1.18
C LEU A 196 -12.96 -17.50 -2.16
N MET A 197 -12.97 -17.20 -3.45
CA MET A 197 -13.22 -18.17 -4.52
C MET A 197 -11.95 -18.40 -5.34
N ASP A 198 -11.95 -19.49 -6.12
CA ASP A 198 -10.83 -19.78 -7.02
C ASP A 198 -10.66 -18.64 -8.03
N LYS A 199 -9.42 -18.20 -8.22
CA LYS A 199 -8.98 -17.09 -9.09
C LYS A 199 -9.34 -15.68 -8.62
N ASP A 200 -9.97 -15.51 -7.45
CA ASP A 200 -10.15 -14.18 -6.87
C ASP A 200 -8.79 -13.49 -6.74
N VAL A 201 -8.75 -12.20 -7.08
CA VAL A 201 -7.57 -11.35 -6.86
C VAL A 201 -7.80 -10.57 -5.57
N PHE A 202 -7.10 -10.95 -4.52
CA PHE A 202 -7.27 -10.43 -3.17
C PHE A 202 -6.11 -9.51 -2.79
N VAL A 203 -6.42 -8.26 -2.45
CA VAL A 203 -5.47 -7.29 -1.90
C VAL A 203 -5.47 -7.43 -0.39
N LEU A 204 -4.38 -7.97 0.13
CA LEU A 204 -4.12 -8.15 1.54
C LEU A 204 -3.35 -6.94 2.08
N ASP A 205 -3.96 -6.17 2.97
CA ASP A 205 -3.34 -5.05 3.70
C ASP A 205 -3.31 -5.38 5.21
N ILE A 206 -2.11 -5.47 5.76
CA ILE A 206 -1.87 -5.79 7.17
C ILE A 206 -1.13 -4.60 7.77
N ILE A 207 -1.76 -3.89 8.71
CA ILE A 207 -1.15 -2.79 9.44
C ILE A 207 -1.16 -3.08 10.93
N VAL A 208 0.04 -3.26 11.49
CA VAL A 208 0.29 -3.58 12.89
C VAL A 208 0.92 -2.38 13.58
N THR A 209 0.62 -2.19 14.87
CA THR A 209 1.23 -1.15 15.70
C THR A 209 1.50 -1.64 17.11
N ASP A 210 2.41 -0.97 17.82
CA ASP A 210 2.78 -1.27 19.20
C ASP A 210 2.03 -0.44 20.26
N THR A 211 1.18 0.49 19.82
CA THR A 211 0.32 1.31 20.68
C THR A 211 -1.08 0.73 20.82
N ALA A 212 -1.69 0.92 21.99
CA ALA A 212 -3.07 0.55 22.25
C ALA A 212 -4.09 1.57 21.68
N ASP A 213 -3.66 2.81 21.38
CA ASP A 213 -4.48 3.79 20.64
C ASP A 213 -4.43 3.45 19.16
N THR A 214 -5.36 2.62 18.72
CA THR A 214 -5.43 2.04 17.36
C THR A 214 -6.25 2.86 16.38
N ALA A 215 -6.93 3.91 16.84
CA ALA A 215 -7.83 4.74 16.05
C ALA A 215 -7.09 5.92 15.39
N PRO A 216 -6.90 5.91 14.05
CA PRO A 216 -6.23 7.01 13.36
C PRO A 216 -7.08 8.28 13.37
N ARG A 217 -6.42 9.43 13.61
CA ARG A 217 -7.07 10.74 13.58
C ARG A 217 -6.66 11.51 12.34
N PRO A 218 -7.60 12.20 11.66
CA PRO A 218 -7.27 13.00 10.50
C PRO A 218 -6.35 14.16 10.89
N VAL A 219 -5.37 14.45 10.04
CA VAL A 219 -4.56 15.66 10.18
C VAL A 219 -5.20 16.83 9.44
N GLN A 220 -4.91 18.06 9.87
CA GLN A 220 -5.40 19.28 9.21
C GLN A 220 -4.67 19.59 7.89
N GLU A 221 -3.72 18.75 7.49
CA GLU A 221 -2.98 18.90 6.24
C GLU A 221 -3.86 18.52 5.03
N GLN A 222 -3.65 19.20 3.91
CA GLN A 222 -4.37 18.88 2.68
C GLN A 222 -3.99 17.48 2.16
N PRO A 223 -4.98 16.68 1.72
CA PRO A 223 -4.72 15.41 1.05
C PRO A 223 -3.80 15.58 -0.17
N TYR A 224 -2.96 14.58 -0.42
CA TYR A 224 -2.11 14.59 -1.62
C TYR A 224 -2.67 13.75 -2.75
N ILE A 225 -3.47 12.75 -2.41
CA ILE A 225 -4.00 11.74 -3.32
C ILE A 225 -5.52 11.90 -3.38
N TYR A 226 -6.04 11.83 -4.58
CA TYR A 226 -7.47 12.01 -4.88
C TYR A 226 -7.92 10.92 -5.86
N LEU A 227 -9.11 10.35 -5.63
CA LEU A 227 -9.78 9.48 -6.58
C LEU A 227 -10.78 10.31 -7.40
N PRO A 228 -10.61 10.40 -8.73
CA PRO A 228 -11.58 11.07 -9.59
C PRO A 228 -12.99 10.45 -9.48
N PRO A 229 -14.05 11.28 -9.52
CA PRO A 229 -15.42 10.78 -9.51
C PRO A 229 -15.73 10.01 -10.79
N GLU A 230 -16.74 9.15 -10.73
CA GLU A 230 -17.31 8.55 -11.94
C GLU A 230 -18.09 9.62 -12.69
N LEU A 231 -17.68 9.94 -13.93
CA LEU A 231 -18.36 10.94 -14.73
C LEU A 231 -19.59 10.31 -15.39
N SER A 232 -20.78 10.85 -15.12
CA SER A 232 -22.00 10.46 -15.81
C SER A 232 -21.97 10.91 -17.28
N SER A 233 -22.88 10.38 -18.11
CA SER A 233 -23.02 10.83 -19.50
C SER A 233 -23.39 12.32 -19.63
N GLU A 234 -24.04 12.90 -18.61
CA GLU A 234 -24.44 14.30 -18.56
C GLU A 234 -23.28 15.22 -18.14
N ASP A 235 -22.40 14.76 -17.24
CA ASP A 235 -21.18 15.48 -16.85
C ASP A 235 -20.17 15.61 -18.00
N LYS A 236 -20.22 14.69 -18.96
CA LYS A 236 -19.45 14.80 -20.22
C LYS A 236 -19.85 16.01 -21.06
N ILE A 237 -21.06 16.53 -20.89
CA ILE A 237 -21.57 17.71 -21.60
C ILE A 237 -21.10 19.01 -20.89
N LEU A 238 -20.96 18.99 -19.56
CA LEU A 238 -20.40 20.11 -18.78
C LEU A 238 -18.89 20.36 -19.06
N ALA A 239 -18.23 19.42 -19.76
CA ALA A 239 -16.84 19.51 -20.22
C ALA A 239 -16.56 20.65 -21.24
N LEU A 240 -17.58 21.44 -21.60
CA LEU A 240 -17.46 22.62 -22.46
C LEU A 240 -16.98 23.90 -21.72
N GLY A 241 -16.80 23.83 -20.39
CA GLY A 241 -16.25 24.93 -19.57
C GLY A 241 -14.71 24.91 -19.37
N ARG A 242 -14.18 25.83 -18.54
CA ARG A 242 -12.74 25.97 -18.21
C ARG A 242 -12.08 24.71 -17.59
N THR A 243 -12.88 23.75 -17.12
CA THR A 243 -12.45 22.46 -16.55
C THR A 243 -12.38 21.32 -17.58
N GLY A 244 -12.75 21.57 -18.84
CA GLY A 244 -12.82 20.54 -19.88
C GLY A 244 -11.47 19.96 -20.32
N GLN A 245 -10.35 20.66 -20.08
CA GLN A 245 -9.00 20.15 -20.38
C GLN A 245 -8.54 19.15 -19.32
N ILE A 246 -8.63 19.52 -18.04
CA ILE A 246 -8.35 18.58 -16.94
C ILE A 246 -9.30 17.39 -16.97
N GLN A 247 -10.59 17.58 -17.27
CA GLN A 247 -11.52 16.44 -17.40
C GLN A 247 -11.13 15.49 -18.53
N ARG A 248 -10.71 15.99 -19.70
CA ARG A 248 -10.21 15.13 -20.78
C ARG A 248 -8.93 14.39 -20.40
N GLU A 249 -8.01 15.06 -19.70
CA GLU A 249 -6.80 14.41 -19.20
C GLU A 249 -7.15 13.32 -18.18
N LEU A 250 -8.02 13.60 -17.22
CA LEU A 250 -8.49 12.65 -16.21
C LEU A 250 -9.33 11.51 -16.80
N GLN A 251 -10.04 11.72 -17.91
CA GLN A 251 -10.74 10.68 -18.66
C GLN A 251 -9.78 9.79 -19.46
N GLY A 252 -8.67 10.37 -19.94
CA GLY A 252 -7.58 9.61 -20.55
C GLY A 252 -6.81 8.78 -19.52
N MET A 253 -6.74 9.25 -18.28
CA MET A 253 -6.30 8.43 -17.15
C MET A 253 -7.38 7.41 -16.80
N ARG A 254 -6.97 6.20 -16.40
CA ARG A 254 -7.89 5.26 -15.76
C ARG A 254 -8.36 5.84 -14.43
N ARG A 255 -9.54 5.42 -13.96
CA ARG A 255 -10.12 5.86 -12.67
C ARG A 255 -9.33 5.26 -11.49
N PHE A 256 -8.11 5.75 -11.33
CA PHE A 256 -7.21 5.40 -10.23
C PHE A 256 -6.93 6.63 -9.38
N PRO A 257 -6.63 6.43 -8.08
CA PRO A 257 -6.10 7.48 -7.23
C PRO A 257 -4.87 8.12 -7.88
N LEU A 258 -4.80 9.45 -7.83
CA LEU A 258 -3.72 10.21 -8.41
C LEU A 258 -3.32 11.39 -7.53
N ALA A 259 -2.06 11.78 -7.65
CA ALA A 259 -1.54 12.98 -7.02
C ALA A 259 -1.44 14.10 -8.03
N ARG A 260 -1.46 15.35 -7.54
CA ARG A 260 -1.31 16.57 -8.36
C ARG A 260 -0.14 16.52 -9.35
N ARG A 261 0.96 15.87 -8.97
CA ARG A 261 2.18 15.75 -9.79
C ARG A 261 1.99 14.88 -11.04
N HIS A 262 0.99 14.00 -11.07
CA HIS A 262 0.66 13.16 -12.23
C HIS A 262 -0.08 13.92 -13.33
N VAL A 263 -0.61 15.10 -13.01
CA VAL A 263 -1.27 15.97 -13.97
C VAL A 263 -0.24 16.84 -14.67
N SER A 264 -0.44 17.00 -15.98
CA SER A 264 0.35 17.87 -16.85
C SER A 264 0.49 19.27 -16.24
N GLN A 265 1.67 19.87 -16.40
CA GLN A 265 1.97 21.19 -15.81
C GLN A 265 0.94 22.26 -16.24
N ALA A 266 0.44 22.17 -17.47
CA ALA A 266 -0.58 23.06 -18.01
C ALA A 266 -1.92 22.98 -17.24
N ASN A 267 -2.29 21.79 -16.76
CA ASN A 267 -3.58 21.55 -16.12
C ASN A 267 -3.53 21.52 -14.59
N ARG A 268 -2.36 21.64 -13.95
CA ARG A 268 -2.23 21.63 -12.47
C ARG A 268 -3.08 22.68 -11.77
N ARG A 269 -3.21 23.89 -12.33
CA ARG A 269 -4.09 24.93 -11.75
C ARG A 269 -5.57 24.55 -11.81
N GLN A 270 -5.99 23.87 -12.87
CA GLN A 270 -7.36 23.38 -13.01
C GLN A 270 -7.59 22.19 -12.07
N PHE A 271 -6.58 21.32 -11.90
CA PHE A 271 -6.62 20.25 -10.91
C PHE A 271 -6.81 20.81 -9.49
N ASP A 272 -6.06 21.86 -9.11
CA ASP A 272 -6.16 22.49 -7.79
C ASP A 272 -7.58 23.04 -7.50
N HIS A 273 -8.32 23.44 -8.53
CA HIS A 273 -9.72 23.86 -8.43
C HIS A 273 -10.70 22.68 -8.44
N TYR A 274 -10.40 21.63 -9.23
CA TYR A 274 -11.30 20.50 -9.42
C TYR A 274 -11.20 19.44 -8.32
N ARG A 275 -10.06 19.36 -7.60
CA ARG A 275 -9.79 18.36 -6.56
C ARG A 275 -10.83 18.28 -5.45
N ASP A 276 -11.53 19.37 -5.15
CA ASP A 276 -12.57 19.41 -4.10
C ASP A 276 -13.82 18.60 -4.51
N SER A 277 -13.96 18.26 -5.79
CA SER A 277 -15.00 17.36 -6.32
C SER A 277 -14.57 15.88 -6.38
N MET A 278 -13.30 15.59 -6.08
CA MET A 278 -12.74 14.24 -6.03
C MET A 278 -12.82 13.68 -4.62
N GLN A 279 -12.79 12.36 -4.48
CA GLN A 279 -12.68 11.73 -3.16
C GLN A 279 -11.24 11.85 -2.65
N PRO A 280 -11.00 12.52 -1.51
CA PRO A 280 -9.66 12.66 -0.95
C PRO A 280 -9.23 11.41 -0.16
N PHE A 281 -7.96 11.06 -0.26
CA PHE A 281 -7.31 10.15 0.70
C PHE A 281 -6.77 10.98 1.85
N VAL A 282 -7.59 11.13 2.90
CA VAL A 282 -7.28 11.95 4.06
C VAL A 282 -6.10 11.34 4.82
N LEU A 283 -5.07 12.14 5.06
CA LEU A 283 -3.94 11.73 5.89
C LEU A 283 -4.40 11.53 7.33
N THR A 284 -4.00 10.41 7.92
CA THR A 284 -4.29 10.10 9.31
C THR A 284 -3.02 9.78 10.10
N ARG A 285 -3.07 10.06 11.39
CA ARG A 285 -1.97 9.79 12.33
C ARG A 285 -2.49 9.13 13.60
N LEU A 286 -1.66 8.25 14.15
CA LEU A 286 -1.78 7.82 15.54
C LEU A 286 -1.12 8.83 16.48
N ALA A 287 -1.26 8.58 17.78
CA ALA A 287 -0.49 9.27 18.82
C ALA A 287 1.02 9.27 18.50
N SER A 288 1.71 10.34 18.92
CA SER A 288 3.14 10.49 18.68
C SER A 288 3.93 9.33 19.28
N GLY A 289 4.92 8.83 18.53
CA GLY A 289 5.83 7.77 18.97
C GLY A 289 5.39 6.35 18.65
N ALA A 290 4.20 6.14 18.07
CA ALA A 290 3.75 4.82 17.65
C ALA A 290 4.66 4.24 16.54
N ASN A 291 5.05 2.97 16.71
CA ASN A 291 5.65 2.18 15.64
C ASN A 291 4.53 1.55 14.82
N ILE A 292 4.59 1.71 13.50
CA ILE A 292 3.57 1.17 12.58
C ILE A 292 4.30 0.39 11.49
N ALA A 293 3.93 -0.86 11.30
CA ALA A 293 4.41 -1.70 10.21
C ALA A 293 3.24 -2.07 9.30
N GLN A 294 3.46 -1.95 7.99
CA GLN A 294 2.53 -2.32 6.94
C GLN A 294 3.15 -3.36 6.00
N ILE A 295 2.36 -4.37 5.66
CA ILE A 295 2.59 -5.27 4.54
C ILE A 295 1.36 -5.22 3.64
N LEU A 296 1.56 -4.92 2.36
CA LEU A 296 0.50 -4.89 1.34
C LEU A 296 0.89 -5.81 0.19
N SER A 297 -0.02 -6.69 -0.22
CA SER A 297 0.23 -7.67 -1.27
C SER A 297 -1.04 -7.96 -2.06
N THR A 298 -0.88 -8.11 -3.37
CA THR A 298 -1.91 -8.66 -4.26
C THR A 298 -1.67 -10.15 -4.45
N LEU A 299 -2.68 -10.94 -4.08
CA LEU A 299 -2.69 -12.39 -4.12
C LEU A 299 -3.72 -12.87 -5.14
N GLN A 300 -3.42 -13.95 -5.84
CA GLN A 300 -4.43 -14.72 -6.55
C GLN A 300 -4.76 -15.96 -5.72
N ILE A 301 -6.03 -16.14 -5.40
CA ILE A 301 -6.51 -17.27 -4.63
C ILE A 301 -6.54 -18.51 -5.52
N GLY A 302 -5.87 -19.57 -5.09
CA GLY A 302 -5.87 -20.86 -5.76
C GLY A 302 -6.45 -21.99 -4.89
N PRO A 303 -6.56 -23.21 -5.42
CA PRO A 303 -7.12 -24.35 -4.68
C PRO A 303 -6.21 -24.86 -3.55
N ALA A 304 -4.88 -24.68 -3.68
CA ALA A 304 -3.89 -25.19 -2.74
C ALA A 304 -3.18 -24.09 -1.90
N GLY A 305 -3.52 -22.82 -2.13
CA GLY A 305 -2.86 -21.68 -1.50
C GLY A 305 -2.96 -20.43 -2.37
N CYS A 306 -2.24 -19.38 -1.99
CA CYS A 306 -2.18 -18.12 -2.73
C CYS A 306 -0.97 -18.06 -3.68
N LEU A 307 -1.18 -17.57 -4.90
CA LEU A 307 -0.10 -17.10 -5.77
C LEU A 307 0.14 -15.62 -5.50
N VAL A 308 1.37 -15.25 -5.14
CA VAL A 308 1.75 -13.86 -4.92
C VAL A 308 1.95 -13.16 -6.26
N LEU A 309 1.01 -12.29 -6.64
CA LEU A 309 1.10 -11.51 -7.88
C LEU A 309 1.99 -10.27 -7.68
N ALA A 310 1.87 -9.61 -6.55
CA ALA A 310 2.70 -8.50 -6.14
C ALA A 310 2.79 -8.49 -4.62
N GLY A 311 3.97 -8.32 -4.04
CA GLY A 311 4.13 -8.54 -2.60
C GLY A 311 5.34 -7.82 -2.02
N PRO A 312 5.51 -7.92 -0.69
CA PRO A 312 6.57 -7.22 0.01
C PRO A 312 7.95 -7.73 -0.41
N VAL A 313 8.93 -6.83 -0.40
CA VAL A 313 10.34 -7.22 -0.40
C VAL A 313 10.74 -7.46 1.04
N LEU A 314 11.26 -8.65 1.32
CA LEU A 314 11.59 -9.09 2.66
C LEU A 314 12.89 -8.45 3.14
N PRO A 315 12.91 -7.77 4.29
CA PRO A 315 14.15 -7.50 4.96
C PRO A 315 14.64 -8.82 5.56
N ASN A 316 15.78 -9.34 5.10
CA ASN A 316 16.47 -10.52 5.65
C ASN A 316 16.94 -10.35 7.12
N ILE A 317 16.44 -9.32 7.83
CA ILE A 317 17.15 -8.62 8.89
C ILE A 317 16.21 -8.27 10.07
N VAL A 318 15.20 -9.09 10.35
CA VAL A 318 14.31 -8.90 11.53
C VAL A 318 14.53 -10.02 12.54
N LYS A 319 14.95 -9.65 13.76
CA LYS A 319 15.07 -10.57 14.90
C LYS A 319 14.13 -10.09 16.01
N PRO A 320 12.84 -10.49 15.97
CA PRO A 320 11.90 -10.07 17.01
C PRO A 320 12.30 -10.64 18.37
N SER A 321 12.00 -9.91 19.44
CA SER A 321 12.24 -10.37 20.82
C SER A 321 11.36 -11.58 21.17
N ILE A 322 10.12 -11.56 20.69
CA ILE A 322 9.18 -12.68 20.76
C ILE A 322 9.42 -13.56 19.55
N GLN A 323 9.56 -14.86 19.77
CA GLN A 323 9.75 -15.80 18.66
C GLN A 323 8.40 -16.35 18.18
N PRO A 324 8.27 -16.71 16.89
CA PRO A 324 7.08 -17.38 16.40
C PRO A 324 6.90 -18.73 17.11
N THR A 325 5.65 -19.15 17.32
CA THR A 325 5.33 -20.47 17.88
C THR A 325 5.79 -21.59 16.94
N GLU A 326 5.91 -22.82 17.45
CA GLU A 326 6.22 -23.98 16.60
C GLU A 326 5.19 -24.18 15.48
N GLU A 327 3.92 -23.89 15.75
CA GLU A 327 2.86 -23.96 14.74
C GLU A 327 3.06 -22.93 13.63
N MET A 328 3.37 -21.68 13.98
CA MET A 328 3.67 -20.64 12.99
C MET A 328 4.89 -21.02 12.14
N ARG A 329 5.94 -21.57 12.76
CA ARG A 329 7.17 -22.00 12.07
C ARG A 329 6.97 -23.13 11.08
N LYS A 330 5.87 -23.87 11.11
CA LYS A 330 5.60 -24.90 10.08
C LYS A 330 5.40 -24.32 8.68
N TYR A 331 5.21 -23.00 8.57
CA TYR A 331 4.85 -22.33 7.33
C TYR A 331 6.00 -21.54 6.68
N PHE A 332 7.19 -21.50 7.29
CA PHE A 332 8.38 -20.80 6.79
C PHE A 332 9.69 -21.48 7.22
#